data_AF-G3MI25-F1
#
_entry.id   AF-G3MI25-F1
#
_cell.length_a   1.000
_cell.length_b   1.000
_cell.length_c   1.000
_cell.angle_alpha   90.00
_cell.angle_beta   90.00
_cell.angle_gamma   90.00
#
_symmetry.space_group_name_H-M   'P 1'
#
loop_
_entity.id
_entity.type
_entity.pdbx_description
1 polymer ?
#
loop_
_entity_poly.entity_id
_entity_poly.type
_entity_poly.pdbx_seq_one_letter_code
_entity_poly.pdbx_strand_id
1 'polypeptide(L)'
;RSNSWKGVSLVLMCGTLKRNQRWRTISAVSLCFMYVFLIGRTCCGNEDADRHVREAEDGSTDSGDKKKAEPHESEDWNEELIDDTVIAIELTKELQELPEETINMLYAEVFNSEHDGATSENNPRRSKRGLKSWWSDEIARAKKAVLKQVLNFVHRQQNNPSCYEEVGCFYRMERMSVEVGGPASPDTVGTKIMIYDSATSKGKEVSHSTWTAHYQEHKVDLEKPLFVITHGFTKDSDMSWMDNLKGALFENGDCNVMLVTWINGAKFPNYPAAAANSAMPGVLVSKLLQTMMDPKQGDLSPAKVHFIGFSLGAQAAGFCGRHFYSATKHLLGRITGLDPAGPLFEGTNVSLSSTDAKFVDILHTHSGKLEDYKLGISEAIGHVDFYPNGGSSQPGCEGILKVGCSHKRAQAYFIESVKRSTCRFTSYSCDEGFQKYDECSLTTDLSLVGEMGFHSIKRAGRGAQYLKPTAIRPTA
;
A
#
# COMPACT_ATOMS: atom_id res chain seq x y z
N ARG A 1 -43.76 -55.82 38.57
CA ARG A 1 -42.40 -56.42 38.56
C ARG A 1 -41.43 -55.34 38.06
N SER A 2 -40.43 -54.98 38.89
CA SER A 2 -39.19 -54.20 38.62
C SER A 2 -39.29 -52.86 37.86
N ASN A 3 -39.10 -51.70 38.53
CA ASN A 3 -37.84 -50.91 38.74
C ASN A 3 -37.35 -50.24 37.43
N SER A 4 -37.01 -48.94 37.33
CA SER A 4 -36.63 -47.86 38.27
C SER A 4 -36.64 -46.49 37.53
N TRP A 5 -37.22 -45.41 38.10
CA TRP A 5 -36.63 -44.13 38.58
C TRP A 5 -35.55 -43.48 37.66
N LYS A 6 -35.53 -42.20 37.24
CA LYS A 6 -36.04 -40.86 37.67
C LYS A 6 -36.21 -40.01 36.38
N GLY A 7 -37.06 -39.00 36.18
CA GLY A 7 -37.62 -38.00 37.09
C GLY A 7 -37.34 -36.55 36.62
N VAL A 8 -38.12 -36.06 35.63
CA VAL A 8 -38.80 -34.73 35.55
C VAL A 8 -37.93 -33.45 35.35
N SER A 9 -37.96 -32.71 34.20
CA SER A 9 -38.97 -31.73 33.67
C SER A 9 -39.27 -30.55 34.62
N LEU A 10 -39.54 -29.28 34.28
CA LEU A 10 -39.72 -28.48 33.06
C LEU A 10 -39.86 -27.00 33.55
N VAL A 11 -39.37 -26.01 32.78
CA VAL A 11 -40.00 -24.69 32.45
C VAL A 11 -40.63 -23.79 33.56
N LEU A 12 -40.24 -22.50 33.63
CA LEU A 12 -41.04 -21.31 33.21
C LEU A 12 -40.39 -19.95 33.57
N MET A 13 -40.67 -18.97 32.71
CA MET A 13 -40.41 -17.52 32.85
C MET A 13 -41.11 -16.87 34.06
N CYS A 14 -40.57 -15.75 34.56
CA CYS A 14 -41.20 -14.40 34.60
C CYS A 14 -40.47 -13.47 35.59
N GLY A 15 -40.35 -12.17 35.26
CA GLY A 15 -40.35 -11.10 36.28
C GLY A 15 -39.17 -10.10 36.28
N THR A 16 -39.40 -8.94 35.69
CA THR A 16 -38.63 -7.70 35.86
C THR A 16 -38.83 -7.04 37.24
N LEU A 17 -37.77 -6.50 37.86
CA LEU A 17 -37.83 -5.34 38.75
C LEU A 17 -36.45 -4.66 38.93
N LYS A 18 -36.43 -3.34 38.68
CA LYS A 18 -35.29 -2.41 38.83
C LYS A 18 -34.87 -2.22 40.30
N ARG A 19 -33.56 -2.14 40.59
CA ARG A 19 -32.96 -1.02 41.35
C ARG A 19 -31.41 -1.02 41.27
N ASN A 20 -30.86 0.15 40.96
CA ASN A 20 -29.44 0.54 40.97
C ASN A 20 -28.65 0.09 42.21
N GLN A 21 -27.36 -0.23 42.07
CA GLN A 21 -26.23 0.70 42.36
C GLN A 21 -24.85 0.00 42.41
N ARG A 22 -23.97 0.41 41.47
CA ARG A 22 -22.48 0.49 41.51
C ARG A 22 -21.59 -0.74 41.84
N TRP A 23 -20.50 -0.80 41.05
CA TRP A 23 -19.24 -1.55 41.17
C TRP A 23 -19.16 -2.94 40.51
N ARG A 24 -18.67 -2.96 39.26
CA ARG A 24 -17.39 -3.59 38.86
C ARG A 24 -17.25 -3.59 37.33
N THR A 25 -16.64 -2.55 36.80
CA THR A 25 -15.95 -2.54 35.51
C THR A 25 -14.68 -3.38 35.65
N ILE A 26 -14.67 -4.58 35.06
CA ILE A 26 -13.44 -5.26 34.66
C ILE A 26 -13.35 -5.07 33.15
N SER A 27 -12.46 -4.16 32.75
CA SER A 27 -12.26 -3.74 31.37
C SER A 27 -11.80 -4.90 30.48
N ALA A 28 -12.20 -4.84 29.22
CA ALA A 28 -11.75 -5.68 28.11
C ALA A 28 -10.22 -5.67 27.88
N VAL A 29 -9.49 -4.84 28.62
CA VAL A 29 -8.01 -4.67 28.63
C VAL A 29 -7.25 -5.97 28.95
N SER A 30 -7.87 -6.95 29.62
CA SER A 30 -7.18 -8.21 29.95
C SER A 30 -7.38 -9.34 28.92
N LEU A 31 -8.31 -9.21 27.97
CA LEU A 31 -8.64 -10.30 27.04
C LEU A 31 -7.77 -10.29 25.77
N CYS A 32 -7.29 -9.13 25.30
CA CYS A 32 -6.36 -9.06 24.17
C CYS A 32 -4.99 -9.71 24.47
N PHE A 33 -4.51 -9.65 25.72
CA PHE A 33 -3.22 -10.25 26.09
C PHE A 33 -3.22 -11.79 26.10
N MET A 34 -4.38 -12.44 26.22
CA MET A 34 -4.47 -13.91 26.27
C MET A 34 -4.67 -14.54 24.89
N TYR A 35 -5.20 -13.81 23.91
CA TYR A 35 -5.48 -14.38 22.58
C TYR A 35 -4.21 -14.59 21.74
N VAL A 36 -3.19 -13.76 21.94
CA VAL A 36 -1.90 -13.83 21.22
C VAL A 36 -1.02 -15.01 21.65
N PHE A 37 -1.32 -15.68 22.78
CA PHE A 37 -0.49 -16.77 23.30
C PHE A 37 -0.84 -18.17 22.77
N LEU A 38 -1.93 -18.34 22.01
CA LEU A 38 -2.45 -19.67 21.66
C LEU A 38 -2.19 -20.17 20.23
N ILE A 39 -1.62 -19.36 19.33
CA ILE A 39 -1.36 -19.79 17.93
C ILE A 39 0.03 -20.45 17.75
N GLY A 40 0.91 -20.37 18.76
CA GLY A 40 2.28 -20.93 18.69
C GLY A 40 2.43 -22.43 19.03
N ARG A 41 1.37 -23.25 18.97
CA ARG A 41 1.44 -24.67 19.38
C ARG A 41 0.72 -25.65 18.45
N THR A 42 1.18 -25.72 17.20
CA THR A 42 1.13 -26.91 16.31
C THR A 42 2.02 -26.52 15.13
N CYS A 43 3.20 -27.07 14.87
CA CYS A 43 3.52 -28.48 14.69
C CYS A 43 4.98 -28.76 15.09
N CYS A 44 5.21 -29.76 15.94
CA CYS A 44 6.45 -30.52 15.91
C CYS A 44 6.29 -31.62 14.85
N GLY A 45 7.11 -31.59 13.82
CA GLY A 45 7.38 -32.71 12.93
C GLY A 45 8.90 -32.85 12.80
N ASN A 46 9.43 -34.01 13.18
CA ASN A 46 10.85 -34.36 13.17
C ASN A 46 11.49 -34.15 11.79
N GLU A 47 12.66 -33.51 11.76
CA GLU A 47 13.65 -33.67 10.70
C GLU A 47 14.99 -34.10 11.31
N ASP A 48 15.17 -35.41 11.39
CA ASP A 48 16.48 -36.07 11.40
C ASP A 48 16.55 -36.84 10.08
N ALA A 49 17.25 -36.28 9.08
CA ALA A 49 17.93 -36.96 7.95
C ALA A 49 18.16 -35.96 6.81
N ASP A 50 19.36 -35.41 6.68
CA ASP A 50 20.35 -35.98 5.76
C ASP A 50 21.61 -35.11 5.69
N ARG A 51 22.71 -35.79 5.97
CA ARG A 51 24.10 -35.35 5.83
C ARG A 51 24.65 -36.12 4.63
N HIS A 52 25.52 -35.48 3.83
CA HIS A 52 26.28 -35.96 2.63
C HIS A 52 25.80 -35.24 1.35
N VAL A 53 26.63 -34.65 0.48
CA VAL A 53 28.05 -34.82 0.14
C VAL A 53 28.61 -33.46 -0.32
N ARG A 54 29.85 -33.13 0.08
CA ARG A 54 30.71 -32.17 -0.63
C ARG A 54 31.90 -32.93 -1.23
N GLU A 55 32.43 -32.34 -2.30
CA GLU A 55 33.72 -32.56 -2.95
C GLU A 55 33.85 -33.69 -3.98
N ALA A 56 33.94 -33.29 -5.25
CA ALA A 56 35.10 -33.60 -6.10
C ALA A 56 35.19 -32.57 -7.23
N GLU A 57 36.31 -31.86 -7.29
CA GLU A 57 36.77 -31.06 -8.43
C GLU A 57 37.21 -31.99 -9.58
N ASP A 58 37.03 -31.57 -10.84
CA ASP A 58 38.12 -31.12 -11.74
C ASP A 58 37.77 -31.36 -13.24
N GLY A 59 38.18 -30.44 -14.13
CA GLY A 59 38.35 -30.76 -15.57
C GLY A 59 37.65 -29.89 -16.64
N SER A 60 38.32 -28.80 -17.02
CA SER A 60 38.57 -28.27 -18.39
C SER A 60 37.48 -27.63 -19.30
N THR A 61 37.75 -26.35 -19.60
CA THR A 61 37.84 -25.66 -20.91
C THR A 61 36.62 -25.30 -21.77
N ASP A 62 36.43 -23.97 -21.83
CA ASP A 62 36.37 -23.10 -23.03
C ASP A 62 35.01 -22.74 -23.68
N SER A 63 35.00 -21.48 -24.15
CA SER A 63 34.06 -20.72 -24.98
C SER A 63 32.93 -19.98 -24.26
N GLY A 64 32.92 -18.66 -24.47
CA GLY A 64 32.13 -17.70 -23.72
C GLY A 64 30.68 -17.60 -24.15
N ASP A 65 29.84 -17.12 -23.24
CA ASP A 65 28.64 -16.38 -23.58
C ASP A 65 28.08 -15.68 -22.33
N LYS A 66 27.57 -14.46 -22.55
CA LYS A 66 26.57 -13.73 -21.75
C LYS A 66 26.76 -13.70 -20.22
N LYS A 67 27.14 -12.51 -19.72
CA LYS A 67 26.75 -12.06 -18.38
C LYS A 67 25.24 -12.21 -18.23
N LYS A 68 24.79 -13.30 -17.59
CA LYS A 68 23.46 -13.40 -17.00
C LYS A 68 23.41 -12.30 -15.96
N ALA A 69 22.56 -11.30 -16.19
CA ALA A 69 22.11 -10.43 -15.13
C ALA A 69 21.41 -11.32 -14.10
N GLU A 70 21.98 -11.42 -12.91
CA GLU A 70 21.31 -12.00 -11.76
C GLU A 70 20.07 -11.15 -11.44
N PRO A 71 18.94 -11.76 -11.02
CA PRO A 71 17.81 -10.98 -10.58
C PRO A 71 18.23 -10.25 -9.30
N HIS A 72 18.27 -8.91 -9.35
CA HIS A 72 18.39 -8.08 -8.17
C HIS A 72 17.32 -8.50 -7.15
N GLU A 73 17.78 -8.92 -5.96
CA GLU A 73 16.93 -9.21 -4.80
C GLU A 73 16.18 -7.94 -4.40
N SER A 74 14.97 -7.79 -4.94
CA SER A 74 14.07 -6.67 -4.66
C SER A 74 13.30 -6.92 -3.37
N GLU A 75 13.08 -5.87 -2.59
CA GLU A 75 12.44 -5.84 -1.26
C GLU A 75 11.43 -6.99 -1.01
N ASP A 76 11.88 -8.00 -0.27
CA ASP A 76 11.03 -9.09 0.20
C ASP A 76 10.34 -8.65 1.50
N TRP A 77 9.03 -8.44 1.39
CA TRP A 77 8.12 -8.30 2.53
C TRP A 77 7.89 -9.70 3.12
N ASN A 78 8.33 -9.90 4.36
CA ASN A 78 8.15 -11.14 5.12
C ASN A 78 6.99 -11.02 6.11
N GLU A 79 6.62 -12.14 6.74
CA GLU A 79 5.53 -12.23 7.74
C GLU A 79 5.70 -11.25 8.90
N GLU A 80 6.92 -11.12 9.43
CA GLU A 80 7.26 -10.22 10.53
C GLU A 80 6.99 -8.73 10.20
N LEU A 81 7.28 -8.30 8.96
CA LEU A 81 7.01 -6.94 8.49
C LEU A 81 5.52 -6.63 8.42
N ILE A 82 4.70 -7.64 8.10
CA ILE A 82 3.25 -7.49 8.02
C ILE A 82 2.65 -7.52 9.42
N ASP A 83 3.13 -8.40 10.29
CA ASP A 83 2.76 -8.43 11.69
C ASP A 83 3.07 -7.09 12.37
N ASP A 84 4.25 -6.51 12.12
CA ASP A 84 4.61 -5.17 12.60
C ASP A 84 3.68 -4.08 12.05
N THR A 85 3.24 -4.20 10.80
CA THR A 85 2.28 -3.28 10.18
C THR A 85 0.89 -3.41 10.81
N VAL A 86 0.41 -4.64 11.02
CA VAL A 86 -0.88 -4.92 11.70
C VAL A 86 -0.85 -4.37 13.12
N ILE A 87 0.20 -4.68 13.88
CA ILE A 87 0.40 -4.18 15.24
C ILE A 87 0.45 -2.65 15.23
N ALA A 88 1.15 -2.04 14.27
CA ALA A 88 1.25 -0.60 14.16
C ALA A 88 -0.12 0.05 13.96
N ILE A 89 -0.94 -0.51 13.06
CA ILE A 89 -2.28 -0.01 12.77
C ILE A 89 -3.19 -0.12 13.98
N GLU A 90 -3.22 -1.29 14.64
CA GLU A 90 -4.12 -1.51 15.78
C GLU A 90 -3.73 -0.64 16.98
N LEU A 91 -2.43 -0.57 17.30
CA LEU A 91 -1.94 0.34 18.33
C LEU A 91 -2.25 1.81 18.00
N THR A 92 -2.20 2.21 16.73
CA THR A 92 -2.51 3.59 16.35
C THR A 92 -3.97 3.92 16.65
N LYS A 93 -4.89 3.02 16.32
CA LYS A 93 -6.32 3.19 16.60
C LYS A 93 -6.58 3.28 18.11
N GLU A 94 -6.04 2.34 18.89
CA GLU A 94 -6.22 2.34 20.35
C GLU A 94 -5.67 3.61 21.00
N LEU A 95 -4.45 4.03 20.62
CA LEU A 95 -3.83 5.22 21.21
C LEU A 95 -4.56 6.51 20.84
N GLN A 96 -5.20 6.59 19.67
CA GLN A 96 -5.95 7.79 19.26
C GLN A 96 -7.24 8.01 20.03
N GLU A 97 -7.81 6.97 20.62
CA GLU A 97 -9.00 7.07 21.47
C GLU A 97 -8.66 7.60 22.87
N LEU A 98 -7.38 7.66 23.25
CA LEU A 98 -6.96 8.09 24.57
C LEU A 98 -6.97 9.63 24.72
N PRO A 99 -7.28 10.15 25.93
CA PRO A 99 -7.12 11.56 26.23
C PRO A 99 -5.68 12.03 26.03
N GLU A 100 -5.51 13.28 25.59
CA GLU A 100 -4.20 13.91 25.33
C GLU A 100 -3.25 13.79 26.54
N GLU A 101 -3.76 13.99 27.77
CA GLU A 101 -2.95 13.86 28.99
C GLU A 101 -2.41 12.43 29.15
N THR A 102 -3.18 11.42 28.75
CA THR A 102 -2.78 10.01 28.83
C THR A 102 -1.68 9.71 27.82
N ILE A 103 -1.78 10.25 26.60
CA ILE A 103 -0.77 10.08 25.56
C ILE A 103 0.51 10.79 25.94
N ASN A 104 0.43 11.99 26.51
CA ASN A 104 1.61 12.72 27.01
C ASN A 104 2.32 11.97 28.14
N MET A 105 1.57 11.37 29.07
CA MET A 105 2.15 10.51 30.11
C MET A 105 2.83 9.27 29.52
N LEU A 106 2.15 8.54 28.62
CA LEU A 106 2.70 7.36 27.95
C LEU A 106 3.94 7.70 27.14
N TYR A 107 3.93 8.81 26.40
CA TYR A 107 5.06 9.28 25.63
C TYR A 107 6.26 9.58 26.55
N ALA A 108 6.03 10.31 27.64
CA ALA A 108 7.07 10.56 28.64
C ALA A 108 7.61 9.26 29.24
N GLU A 109 6.78 8.28 29.59
CA GLU A 109 7.21 7.00 30.16
C GLU A 109 8.04 6.15 29.18
N VAL A 110 7.57 6.04 27.93
CA VAL A 110 8.20 5.21 26.90
C VAL A 110 9.53 5.81 26.41
N PHE A 111 9.64 7.14 26.36
CA PHE A 111 10.83 7.85 25.86
C PHE A 111 11.78 8.39 26.95
N ASN A 112 11.32 8.63 28.19
CA ASN A 112 12.21 9.06 29.30
C ASN A 112 12.82 7.89 30.07
N SER A 113 12.34 6.66 29.89
CA SER A 113 12.94 5.45 30.49
C SER A 113 14.34 5.08 29.95
N GLU A 114 14.92 5.88 29.06
CA GLU A 114 16.27 5.68 28.52
C GLU A 114 17.38 6.42 29.29
N HIS A 115 17.04 7.23 30.30
CA HIS A 115 18.04 7.92 31.14
C HIS A 115 18.52 7.14 32.37
N ASP A 116 17.91 6.01 32.72
CA ASP A 116 18.32 5.18 33.87
C ASP A 116 19.33 4.06 33.51
N GLY A 117 20.00 4.19 32.37
CA GLY A 117 20.97 3.21 31.85
C GLY A 117 22.44 3.50 32.15
N ALA A 118 22.76 4.51 32.97
CA ALA A 118 24.14 4.83 33.33
C ALA A 118 24.22 5.32 34.78
N THR A 119 24.18 4.40 35.73
CA THR A 119 25.04 4.39 36.94
C THR A 119 24.68 3.21 37.84
N SER A 120 25.71 2.71 38.52
CA SER A 120 25.70 1.71 39.61
C SER A 120 25.95 0.25 39.19
N GLU A 121 27.24 -0.05 39.04
CA GLU A 121 27.81 -1.37 39.34
C GLU A 121 27.44 -1.84 40.75
N ASN A 122 27.15 -3.14 40.85
CA ASN A 122 27.22 -4.05 42.01
C ASN A 122 25.89 -4.69 42.45
N ASN A 123 25.55 -5.84 41.85
CA ASN A 123 25.43 -7.12 42.59
C ASN A 123 25.28 -8.31 41.63
N PRO A 124 25.99 -9.45 41.81
CA PRO A 124 25.99 -10.54 40.86
C PRO A 124 24.93 -11.58 41.25
N ARG A 125 24.03 -11.90 40.32
CA ARG A 125 23.37 -13.21 40.21
C ARG A 125 22.50 -13.24 38.95
N ARG A 126 23.05 -13.71 37.84
CA ARG A 126 22.20 -14.24 36.76
C ARG A 126 22.89 -15.41 36.08
N SER A 127 22.42 -16.61 36.42
CA SER A 127 22.88 -17.85 35.81
C SER A 127 22.41 -17.95 34.37
N LYS A 128 23.30 -18.52 33.54
CA LYS A 128 23.08 -19.24 32.28
C LYS A 128 21.75 -18.96 31.57
N ARG A 129 21.71 -17.93 30.72
CA ARG A 129 20.68 -17.76 29.69
C ARG A 129 21.15 -18.38 28.39
N GLY A 130 20.49 -19.48 27.99
CA GLY A 130 20.68 -20.16 26.71
C GLY A 130 19.97 -19.44 25.58
N LEU A 131 20.31 -19.83 24.34
CA LEU A 131 19.84 -19.27 23.06
C LEU A 131 18.33 -18.96 22.98
N LYS A 132 17.48 -19.64 23.75
CA LYS A 132 16.02 -19.39 23.82
C LYS A 132 15.63 -17.99 24.33
N SER A 133 16.46 -17.33 25.14
CA SER A 133 16.15 -15.98 25.64
C SER A 133 16.52 -14.86 24.66
N TRP A 134 17.46 -15.13 23.76
CA TRP A 134 17.92 -14.13 22.80
C TRP A 134 16.83 -13.83 21.76
N TRP A 135 16.18 -14.89 21.26
CA TRP A 135 15.03 -14.82 20.36
C TRP A 135 13.78 -14.20 21.01
N SER A 136 13.55 -14.41 22.32
CA SER A 136 12.42 -13.78 23.04
C SER A 136 12.64 -12.29 23.34
N ASP A 137 13.89 -11.89 23.59
CA ASP A 137 14.25 -10.49 23.84
C ASP A 137 14.25 -9.66 22.54
N GLU A 138 14.46 -10.29 21.37
CA GLU A 138 14.38 -9.64 20.05
C GLU A 138 12.93 -9.31 19.66
N ILE A 139 12.00 -10.27 19.82
CA ILE A 139 10.55 -10.06 19.56
C ILE A 139 9.96 -9.03 20.54
N ALA A 140 10.40 -9.00 21.81
CA ALA A 140 10.00 -7.98 22.77
C ALA A 140 10.57 -6.59 22.42
N ARG A 141 11.78 -6.52 21.85
CA ARG A 141 12.41 -5.29 21.35
C ARG A 141 11.73 -4.77 20.08
N ALA A 142 11.36 -5.65 19.14
CA ALA A 142 10.62 -5.30 17.92
C ALA A 142 9.25 -4.69 18.27
N LYS A 143 8.48 -5.30 19.18
CA LYS A 143 7.20 -4.75 19.66
C LYS A 143 7.36 -3.41 20.40
N LYS A 144 8.46 -3.20 21.15
CA LYS A 144 8.78 -1.90 21.75
C LYS A 144 9.13 -0.85 20.70
N ALA A 145 9.82 -1.23 19.61
CA ALA A 145 10.16 -0.33 18.51
C ALA A 145 8.93 0.10 17.72
N VAL A 146 8.01 -0.82 17.42
CA VAL A 146 6.71 -0.52 16.78
C VAL A 146 5.89 0.40 17.70
N LEU A 147 5.75 0.07 18.99
CA LEU A 147 5.04 0.92 19.95
C LEU A 147 5.64 2.34 20.02
N LYS A 148 6.96 2.48 20.08
CA LYS A 148 7.62 3.79 20.05
C LYS A 148 7.29 4.57 18.77
N GLN A 149 7.34 3.93 17.61
CA GLN A 149 7.04 4.58 16.34
C GLN A 149 5.59 5.07 16.26
N VAL A 150 4.65 4.22 16.68
CA VAL A 150 3.22 4.52 16.72
C VAL A 150 2.94 5.63 17.72
N LEU A 151 3.45 5.52 18.95
CA LEU A 151 3.24 6.52 20.01
C LEU A 151 3.81 7.88 19.61
N ASN A 152 4.99 7.91 18.97
CA ASN A 152 5.55 9.14 18.43
C ASN A 152 4.72 9.71 17.26
N PHE A 153 4.17 8.86 16.40
CA PHE A 153 3.25 9.30 15.35
C PHE A 153 1.99 9.93 15.94
N VAL A 154 1.30 9.23 16.85
CA VAL A 154 0.07 9.71 17.51
C VAL A 154 0.32 11.00 18.28
N HIS A 155 1.38 11.06 19.10
CA HIS A 155 1.75 12.25 19.85
C HIS A 155 2.07 13.45 18.93
N ARG A 156 2.75 13.24 17.80
CA ARG A 156 2.97 14.30 16.81
C ARG A 156 1.69 14.76 16.12
N GLN A 157 0.79 13.84 15.78
CA GLN A 157 -0.49 14.18 15.14
C GLN A 157 -1.42 14.97 16.06
N GLN A 158 -1.43 14.67 17.37
CA GLN A 158 -2.18 15.49 18.34
C GLN A 158 -1.65 16.92 18.46
N ASN A 159 -0.33 17.10 18.29
CA ASN A 159 0.34 18.38 18.49
C ASN A 159 0.52 19.22 17.20
N ASN A 160 0.20 18.69 16.02
CA ASN A 160 0.43 19.40 14.75
C ASN A 160 -0.86 19.49 13.92
N PRO A 161 -1.32 20.69 13.52
CA PRO A 161 -2.53 20.83 12.74
C PRO A 161 -2.37 20.24 11.33
N SER A 162 -3.46 19.67 10.81
CA SER A 162 -3.59 19.15 9.45
C SER A 162 -3.54 20.24 8.37
N CYS A 163 -2.91 21.39 8.60
CA CYS A 163 -2.90 22.54 7.71
C CYS A 163 -1.49 23.09 7.54
N TYR A 164 -1.12 23.41 6.31
CA TYR A 164 0.16 24.03 5.97
C TYR A 164 -0.07 25.20 5.02
N GLU A 165 0.72 26.26 5.16
CA GLU A 165 0.54 27.53 4.43
C GLU A 165 0.46 27.34 2.91
N GLU A 166 1.34 26.54 2.32
CA GLU A 166 1.42 26.40 0.86
C GLU A 166 0.38 25.45 0.26
N VAL A 167 -0.03 24.42 1.00
CA VAL A 167 -0.81 23.28 0.48
C VAL A 167 -2.22 23.17 1.09
N GLY A 168 -2.57 24.04 2.04
CA GLY A 168 -3.89 24.06 2.65
C GLY A 168 -4.07 22.98 3.72
N CYS A 169 -5.33 22.63 3.96
CA CYS A 169 -5.75 21.75 5.05
C CYS A 169 -6.17 20.35 4.57
N PHE A 170 -5.95 19.34 5.41
CA PHE A 170 -6.21 17.93 5.16
C PHE A 170 -7.37 17.45 6.04
N TYR A 171 -8.58 17.86 5.69
CA TYR A 171 -9.78 17.49 6.44
C TYR A 171 -10.32 16.12 6.05
N ARG A 172 -10.67 15.31 7.06
CA ARG A 172 -11.24 13.97 6.88
C ARG A 172 -12.57 14.02 6.12
N MET A 173 -13.42 15.01 6.43
CA MET A 173 -14.72 15.20 5.76
C MET A 173 -14.59 15.52 4.28
N GLU A 174 -13.45 16.09 3.86
CA GLU A 174 -13.13 16.36 2.46
C GLU A 174 -12.43 15.17 1.79
N ARG A 175 -12.34 14.04 2.49
CA ARG A 175 -11.62 12.83 2.06
C ARG A 175 -10.12 13.12 1.85
N MET A 176 -9.54 14.06 2.59
CA MET A 176 -8.14 14.49 2.46
C MET A 176 -7.21 13.97 3.57
N SER A 177 -7.74 13.23 4.55
CA SER A 177 -6.94 12.56 5.59
C SER A 177 -7.55 11.23 5.97
N VAL A 178 -6.70 10.26 6.29
CA VAL A 178 -7.08 8.93 6.80
C VAL A 178 -7.56 9.04 8.25
N GLU A 179 -8.16 7.98 8.79
CA GLU A 179 -8.65 7.97 10.18
C GLU A 179 -7.55 8.31 11.18
N VAL A 180 -6.31 7.91 10.87
CA VAL A 180 -5.16 8.11 11.74
C VAL A 180 -4.54 9.51 11.67
N GLY A 181 -5.11 10.43 10.89
CA GLY A 181 -4.68 11.83 10.86
C GLY A 181 -4.17 12.32 9.50
N GLY A 182 -3.65 13.55 9.51
CA GLY A 182 -3.14 14.23 8.32
C GLY A 182 -1.66 13.91 8.04
N PRO A 183 -1.14 14.31 6.86
CA PRO A 183 0.26 14.12 6.54
C PRO A 183 1.16 14.98 7.43
N ALA A 184 2.43 14.60 7.57
CA ALA A 184 3.49 15.47 8.04
C ALA A 184 3.74 16.65 7.06
N SER A 185 4.58 17.61 7.46
CA SER A 185 4.86 18.80 6.63
C SER A 185 5.46 18.43 5.27
N PRO A 186 5.31 19.30 4.24
CA PRO A 186 5.90 19.07 2.93
C PRO A 186 7.39 18.69 2.97
N ASP A 187 8.17 19.40 3.80
CA ASP A 187 9.61 19.14 4.00
C ASP A 187 9.89 17.77 4.63
N THR A 188 9.06 17.36 5.60
CA THR A 188 9.22 16.06 6.28
C THR A 188 8.89 14.91 5.33
N VAL A 189 7.83 15.06 4.53
CA VAL A 189 7.45 14.07 3.51
C VAL A 189 8.51 14.01 2.40
N GLY A 190 9.13 15.16 2.07
CA GLY A 190 10.25 15.25 1.14
C GLY A 190 9.87 14.83 -0.28
N THR A 191 8.71 15.30 -0.76
CA THR A 191 8.25 14.98 -2.12
C THR A 191 9.10 15.70 -3.16
N LYS A 192 9.56 14.96 -4.17
CA LYS A 192 10.27 15.47 -5.35
C LYS A 192 9.53 15.10 -6.62
N ILE A 193 9.35 16.06 -7.52
CA ILE A 193 8.67 15.87 -8.80
C ILE A 193 9.67 16.15 -9.92
N MET A 194 10.07 15.11 -10.65
CA MET A 194 10.99 15.20 -11.79
C MET A 194 10.19 15.10 -13.08
N ILE A 195 10.23 16.15 -13.93
CA ILE A 195 9.62 16.12 -15.26
C ILE A 195 10.64 15.73 -16.33
N TYR A 196 10.20 14.88 -17.27
CA TYR A 196 10.91 14.44 -18.47
C TYR A 196 10.02 14.74 -19.68
N ASP A 197 10.50 15.56 -20.60
CA ASP A 197 9.81 16.02 -21.81
C ASP A 197 10.16 15.21 -23.08
N SER A 198 11.12 14.29 -22.95
CA SER A 198 11.58 13.38 -24.00
C SER A 198 12.38 12.21 -23.43
N ALA A 199 12.56 11.16 -24.24
CA ALA A 199 13.39 9.99 -23.89
C ALA A 199 14.86 10.33 -23.59
N THR A 200 15.38 11.39 -24.20
CA THR A 200 16.76 11.88 -24.02
C THR A 200 16.90 12.90 -22.89
N SER A 201 15.78 13.32 -22.30
CA SER A 201 15.75 14.31 -21.22
C SER A 201 16.44 13.76 -19.99
N LYS A 202 17.30 14.59 -19.37
CA LYS A 202 17.94 14.24 -18.08
C LYS A 202 16.99 14.39 -16.89
N GLY A 203 15.80 14.93 -17.12
CA GLY A 203 14.84 15.27 -16.09
C GLY A 203 15.16 16.58 -15.38
N LYS A 204 14.13 17.30 -14.97
CA LYS A 204 14.23 18.52 -14.17
C LYS A 204 13.33 18.43 -12.95
N GLU A 205 13.85 18.75 -11.78
CA GLU A 205 13.02 18.90 -10.58
C GLU A 205 12.19 20.17 -10.70
N VAL A 206 10.87 20.04 -10.50
CA VAL A 206 9.90 21.11 -10.62
C VAL A 206 8.92 21.09 -9.45
N SER A 207 8.30 22.24 -9.22
CA SER A 207 7.27 22.48 -8.21
C SER A 207 6.27 23.49 -8.77
N HIS A 208 5.15 23.67 -8.08
CA HIS A 208 4.14 24.68 -8.44
C HIS A 208 4.73 26.11 -8.54
N SER A 209 5.80 26.43 -7.80
CA SER A 209 6.47 27.73 -7.80
C SER A 209 7.59 27.86 -8.84
N THR A 210 8.21 26.76 -9.26
CA THR A 210 9.33 26.77 -10.22
C THR A 210 8.92 26.44 -11.65
N TRP A 211 7.71 25.88 -11.82
CA TRP A 211 7.20 25.44 -13.12
C TRP A 211 7.23 26.53 -14.19
N THR A 212 6.73 27.72 -13.88
CA THR A 212 6.55 28.79 -14.86
C THR A 212 7.86 29.21 -15.51
N ALA A 213 8.93 29.32 -14.72
CA ALA A 213 10.26 29.61 -15.24
C ALA A 213 10.77 28.48 -16.14
N HIS A 214 10.61 27.22 -15.70
CA HIS A 214 11.03 26.06 -16.48
C HIS A 214 10.27 25.96 -17.81
N TYR A 215 8.95 26.16 -17.80
CA TYR A 215 8.10 26.16 -18.99
C TYR A 215 8.51 27.26 -19.98
N GLN A 216 8.77 28.48 -19.51
CA GLN A 216 9.19 29.59 -20.37
C GLN A 216 10.58 29.36 -21.00
N GLU A 217 11.50 28.77 -20.25
CA GLU A 217 12.87 28.50 -20.72
C GLU A 217 12.93 27.34 -21.71
N HIS A 218 12.22 26.24 -21.43
CA HIS A 218 12.34 24.99 -22.18
C HIS A 218 11.21 24.79 -23.20
N LYS A 219 10.11 25.56 -23.11
CA LYS A 219 8.93 25.44 -23.97
C LYS A 219 8.39 24.00 -24.04
N VAL A 220 8.22 23.38 -22.87
CA VAL A 220 7.70 22.01 -22.74
C VAL A 220 6.37 21.91 -23.49
N ASP A 221 6.26 20.96 -24.41
CA ASP A 221 5.05 20.79 -25.21
C ASP A 221 3.95 20.11 -24.39
N LEU A 222 3.02 20.92 -23.87
CA LEU A 222 1.86 20.44 -23.10
C LEU A 222 0.69 19.98 -23.99
N GLU A 223 0.85 20.00 -25.32
CA GLU A 223 -0.11 19.33 -26.19
C GLU A 223 0.03 17.80 -26.12
N LYS A 224 1.20 17.30 -25.72
CA LYS A 224 1.46 15.88 -25.49
C LYS A 224 0.75 15.36 -24.24
N PRO A 225 0.41 14.05 -24.19
CA PRO A 225 -0.05 13.42 -22.96
C PRO A 225 0.95 13.58 -21.80
N LEU A 226 0.46 13.79 -20.59
CA LEU A 226 1.26 13.86 -19.37
C LEU A 226 0.99 12.66 -18.48
N PHE A 227 2.00 11.82 -18.28
CA PHE A 227 1.94 10.69 -17.36
C PHE A 227 2.60 11.05 -16.03
N VAL A 228 1.87 10.95 -14.93
CA VAL A 228 2.42 11.10 -13.58
C VAL A 228 2.58 9.72 -12.97
N ILE A 229 3.76 9.38 -12.46
CA ILE A 229 4.05 8.06 -11.88
C ILE A 229 4.51 8.26 -10.44
N THR A 230 3.91 7.56 -9.48
CA THR A 230 4.33 7.62 -8.07
C THR A 230 4.36 6.25 -7.40
N HIS A 231 5.32 6.07 -6.49
CA HIS A 231 5.47 4.87 -5.68
C HIS A 231 4.61 4.90 -4.41
N GLY A 232 4.60 3.77 -3.70
CA GLY A 232 3.92 3.60 -2.42
C GLY A 232 4.89 3.39 -1.26
N PHE A 233 4.47 2.60 -0.28
CA PHE A 233 5.27 2.25 0.90
C PHE A 233 6.56 1.52 0.48
N THR A 234 7.71 1.92 1.02
CA THR A 234 9.02 1.46 0.54
C THR A 234 9.99 1.27 1.69
N LYS A 235 10.87 0.27 1.59
CA LYS A 235 11.99 0.09 2.53
C LYS A 235 13.24 0.80 2.02
N ASP A 236 13.42 0.77 0.70
CA ASP A 236 14.62 1.24 0.04
C ASP A 236 14.31 2.39 -0.92
N SER A 237 15.34 2.93 -1.57
CA SER A 237 15.20 3.98 -2.59
C SER A 237 15.17 3.43 -4.03
N ASP A 238 15.06 2.11 -4.22
CA ASP A 238 14.99 1.51 -5.55
C ASP A 238 13.61 1.75 -6.18
N MET A 239 13.60 2.61 -7.19
CA MET A 239 12.41 2.97 -7.97
C MET A 239 12.54 2.54 -9.44
N SER A 240 13.34 1.50 -9.71
CA SER A 240 13.65 1.02 -11.07
C SER A 240 12.40 0.69 -11.89
N TRP A 241 11.31 0.22 -11.27
CA TRP A 241 10.05 -0.01 -11.96
C TRP A 241 9.45 1.28 -12.55
N MET A 242 9.62 2.43 -11.89
CA MET A 242 9.14 3.73 -12.38
C MET A 242 9.95 4.16 -13.62
N ASP A 243 11.26 3.94 -13.59
CA ASP A 243 12.13 4.21 -14.74
C ASP A 243 11.83 3.27 -15.92
N ASN A 244 11.56 1.99 -15.65
CA ASN A 244 11.15 1.03 -16.67
C ASN A 244 9.79 1.42 -17.30
N LEU A 245 8.83 1.88 -16.49
CA LEU A 245 7.56 2.38 -16.99
C LEU A 245 7.73 3.64 -17.84
N LYS A 246 8.52 4.61 -17.36
CA LYS A 246 8.88 5.82 -18.12
C LYS A 246 9.49 5.45 -19.49
N GLY A 247 10.44 4.50 -19.51
CA GLY A 247 11.05 4.00 -20.74
C GLY A 247 10.01 3.40 -21.70
N ALA A 248 9.15 2.51 -21.19
CA ALA A 248 8.08 1.90 -21.98
C ALA A 248 7.09 2.95 -22.55
N LEU A 249 6.76 4.00 -21.79
CA LEU A 249 5.90 5.09 -22.26
C LEU A 249 6.53 5.86 -23.43
N PHE A 250 7.81 6.21 -23.33
CA PHE A 250 8.53 6.89 -24.40
C PHE A 250 8.70 6.01 -25.65
N GLU A 251 8.86 4.70 -25.49
CA GLU A 251 8.85 3.75 -26.61
C GLU A 251 7.46 3.63 -27.26
N ASN A 252 6.39 3.82 -26.49
CA ASN A 252 5.02 3.73 -26.99
C ASN A 252 4.61 4.97 -27.81
N GLY A 253 5.04 6.17 -27.40
CA GLY A 253 4.76 7.42 -28.11
C GLY A 253 5.35 8.67 -27.47
N ASP A 254 5.21 9.79 -28.18
CA ASP A 254 5.67 11.09 -27.68
C ASP A 254 4.77 11.58 -26.54
N CYS A 255 5.39 11.86 -25.38
CA CYS A 255 4.69 12.19 -24.15
C CYS A 255 5.61 12.97 -23.19
N ASN A 256 5.00 13.54 -22.15
CA ASN A 256 5.71 14.03 -20.97
C ASN A 256 5.52 13.02 -19.82
N VAL A 257 6.55 12.84 -19.00
CA VAL A 257 6.49 11.96 -17.83
C VAL A 257 6.94 12.73 -16.59
N MET A 258 6.17 12.67 -15.51
CA MET A 258 6.54 13.12 -14.18
C MET A 258 6.78 11.92 -13.27
N LEU A 259 7.99 11.80 -12.73
CA LEU A 259 8.28 10.86 -11.65
C LEU A 259 8.14 11.58 -10.31
N VAL A 260 7.25 11.09 -9.46
CA VAL A 260 6.97 11.64 -8.14
C VAL A 260 7.52 10.68 -7.10
N THR A 261 8.48 11.16 -6.31
CA THR A 261 9.11 10.38 -5.23
C THR A 261 8.90 11.06 -3.90
N TRP A 262 8.65 10.29 -2.86
CA TRP A 262 8.36 10.76 -1.51
C TRP A 262 8.91 9.78 -0.47
N ILE A 263 10.14 9.30 -0.73
CA ILE A 263 10.80 8.21 0.01
C ILE A 263 10.83 8.47 1.53
N ASN A 264 11.08 9.72 1.95
CA ASN A 264 11.13 10.06 3.37
C ASN A 264 9.76 9.86 4.05
N GLY A 265 8.68 10.31 3.40
CA GLY A 265 7.32 10.15 3.90
C GLY A 265 6.76 8.73 3.76
N ALA A 266 7.28 7.93 2.82
CA ALA A 266 6.84 6.57 2.51
C ALA A 266 7.63 5.46 3.23
N LYS A 267 8.57 5.83 4.10
CA LYS A 267 9.60 4.92 4.59
C LYS A 267 9.07 3.92 5.62
N PHE A 268 9.39 2.65 5.43
CA PHE A 268 9.33 1.61 6.47
C PHE A 268 10.16 2.03 7.71
N PRO A 269 9.72 1.76 8.96
CA PRO A 269 8.64 0.85 9.38
C PRO A 269 7.26 1.47 9.58
N ASN A 270 7.13 2.79 9.45
CA ASN A 270 5.94 3.48 9.95
C ASN A 270 4.82 3.53 8.92
N TYR A 271 4.08 2.43 8.75
CA TYR A 271 2.96 2.36 7.81
C TYR A 271 1.85 3.38 8.11
N PRO A 272 1.36 3.57 9.36
CA PRO A 272 0.33 4.59 9.64
C PRO A 272 0.76 6.01 9.21
N ALA A 273 2.03 6.38 9.49
CA ALA A 273 2.56 7.65 9.02
C ALA A 273 2.66 7.72 7.50
N ALA A 274 3.12 6.65 6.83
CA ALA A 274 3.21 6.61 5.38
C ALA A 274 1.82 6.72 4.71
N ALA A 275 0.81 6.04 5.26
CA ALA A 275 -0.56 6.12 4.80
C ALA A 275 -1.11 7.55 4.91
N ALA A 276 -0.92 8.22 6.06
CA ALA A 276 -1.30 9.62 6.23
C ALA A 276 -0.51 10.56 5.30
N ASN A 277 0.79 10.33 5.14
CA ASN A 277 1.69 11.11 4.29
C ASN A 277 1.32 11.02 2.80
N SER A 278 0.68 9.95 2.33
CA SER A 278 0.31 9.77 0.92
C SER A 278 -0.59 10.89 0.36
N ALA A 279 -1.29 11.64 1.22
CA ALA A 279 -2.04 12.82 0.80
C ALA A 279 -1.14 13.96 0.30
N MET A 280 0.04 14.14 0.89
CA MET A 280 0.96 15.23 0.57
C MET A 280 1.51 15.20 -0.87
N PRO A 281 2.08 14.09 -1.39
CA PRO A 281 2.54 14.06 -2.78
C PRO A 281 1.37 14.27 -3.75
N GLY A 282 0.17 13.78 -3.42
CA GLY A 282 -1.03 14.03 -4.22
C GLY A 282 -1.38 15.52 -4.31
N VAL A 283 -1.38 16.23 -3.17
CA VAL A 283 -1.67 17.68 -3.13
C VAL A 283 -0.58 18.50 -3.82
N LEU A 284 0.71 18.15 -3.66
CA LEU A 284 1.80 18.86 -4.33
C LEU A 284 1.75 18.71 -5.85
N VAL A 285 1.43 17.50 -6.35
CA VAL A 285 1.17 17.30 -7.79
C VAL A 285 -0.05 18.09 -8.23
N SER A 286 -1.14 18.07 -7.46
CA SER A 286 -2.34 18.85 -7.77
C SER A 286 -2.05 20.34 -7.90
N LYS A 287 -1.24 20.92 -7.01
CA LYS A 287 -0.83 22.33 -7.06
C LYS A 287 0.01 22.62 -8.29
N LEU A 288 0.93 21.74 -8.65
CA LEU A 288 1.70 21.86 -9.90
C LEU A 288 0.77 21.80 -11.13
N LEU A 289 -0.16 20.85 -11.19
CA LEU A 289 -1.12 20.74 -12.29
C LEU A 289 -2.04 21.97 -12.39
N GLN A 290 -2.42 22.57 -11.26
CA GLN A 290 -3.17 23.84 -11.24
C GLN A 290 -2.37 24.97 -11.90
N THR A 291 -1.07 25.09 -11.57
CA THR A 291 -0.17 26.03 -12.24
C THR A 291 -0.06 25.73 -13.73
N MET A 292 0.14 24.47 -14.11
CA MET A 292 0.26 24.07 -15.53
C MET A 292 -1.01 24.34 -16.34
N MET A 293 -2.20 24.26 -15.73
CA MET A 293 -3.48 24.51 -16.36
C MET A 293 -3.72 26.01 -16.64
N ASP A 294 -3.06 26.92 -15.92
CA ASP A 294 -3.18 28.36 -16.18
C ASP A 294 -2.70 28.67 -17.61
N PRO A 295 -3.53 29.31 -18.47
CA PRO A 295 -3.17 29.63 -19.84
C PRO A 295 -1.89 30.48 -19.99
N LYS A 296 -1.51 31.22 -18.94
CA LYS A 296 -0.27 32.02 -18.92
C LYS A 296 0.96 31.22 -18.53
N GLN A 297 0.78 30.02 -17.98
CA GLN A 297 1.84 29.24 -17.34
C GLN A 297 1.98 27.83 -17.94
N GLY A 298 1.06 27.41 -18.82
CA GLY A 298 1.17 26.15 -19.55
C GLY A 298 0.01 25.84 -20.48
N ASP A 299 -1.22 26.27 -20.14
CA ASP A 299 -2.46 25.88 -20.85
C ASP A 299 -2.66 24.36 -20.95
N LEU A 300 -2.19 23.60 -19.94
CA LEU A 300 -2.35 22.15 -19.89
C LEU A 300 -3.84 21.78 -19.79
N SER A 301 -4.32 20.96 -20.73
CA SER A 301 -5.64 20.35 -20.62
C SER A 301 -5.66 19.23 -19.56
N PRO A 302 -6.51 19.28 -18.52
CA PRO A 302 -6.58 18.23 -17.49
C PRO A 302 -6.95 16.85 -18.08
N ALA A 303 -7.64 16.83 -19.22
CA ALA A 303 -8.01 15.60 -19.91
C ALA A 303 -6.81 14.81 -20.48
N LYS A 304 -5.64 15.45 -20.63
CA LYS A 304 -4.39 14.83 -21.10
C LYS A 304 -3.54 14.25 -19.97
N VAL A 305 -3.96 14.43 -18.71
CA VAL A 305 -3.25 13.92 -17.53
C VAL A 305 -3.68 12.49 -17.21
N HIS A 306 -2.70 11.60 -17.11
CA HIS A 306 -2.86 10.23 -16.63
C HIS A 306 -1.96 10.01 -15.41
N PHE A 307 -2.57 9.91 -14.23
CA PHE A 307 -1.86 9.62 -12.98
C PHE A 307 -1.84 8.12 -12.71
N ILE A 308 -0.66 7.52 -12.62
CA ILE A 308 -0.41 6.10 -12.35
C ILE A 308 0.24 5.99 -10.97
N GLY A 309 -0.45 5.35 -10.03
CA GLY A 309 0.05 5.19 -8.66
C GLY A 309 0.09 3.73 -8.23
N PHE A 310 1.15 3.33 -7.55
CA PHE A 310 1.30 1.98 -6.98
C PHE A 310 1.09 1.97 -5.47
N SER A 311 0.33 1.01 -4.93
CA SER A 311 0.16 0.84 -3.47
C SER A 311 -0.37 2.13 -2.81
N LEU A 312 0.29 2.68 -1.79
CA LEU A 312 -0.03 4.01 -1.22
C LEU A 312 0.03 5.15 -2.26
N GLY A 313 0.79 4.98 -3.34
CA GLY A 313 0.84 5.90 -4.47
C GLY A 313 -0.47 5.96 -5.27
N ALA A 314 -1.25 4.87 -5.31
CA ALA A 314 -2.59 4.89 -5.90
C ALA A 314 -3.53 5.77 -5.07
N GLN A 315 -3.41 5.71 -3.73
CA GLN A 315 -4.16 6.59 -2.83
C GLN A 315 -3.72 8.05 -3.01
N ALA A 316 -2.42 8.31 -3.17
CA ALA A 316 -1.89 9.63 -3.52
C ALA A 316 -2.50 10.20 -4.82
N ALA A 317 -2.72 9.36 -5.83
CA ALA A 317 -3.41 9.76 -7.06
C ALA A 317 -4.87 10.19 -6.79
N GLY A 318 -5.59 9.47 -5.91
CA GLY A 318 -6.94 9.84 -5.47
C GLY A 318 -6.96 11.18 -4.72
N PHE A 319 -6.02 11.41 -3.81
CA PHE A 319 -5.85 12.71 -3.15
C PHE A 319 -5.57 13.83 -4.17
N CYS A 320 -4.72 13.59 -5.16
CA CYS A 320 -4.44 14.55 -6.23
C CYS A 320 -5.71 14.92 -7.00
N GLY A 321 -6.47 13.92 -7.46
CA GLY A 321 -7.70 14.11 -8.23
C GLY A 321 -8.75 14.93 -7.48
N ARG A 322 -9.00 14.60 -6.21
CA ARG A 322 -9.95 15.31 -5.34
C ARG A 322 -9.54 16.74 -5.07
N HIS A 323 -8.28 16.95 -4.67
CA HIS A 323 -7.76 18.29 -4.41
C HIS A 323 -7.79 19.16 -5.68
N PHE A 324 -7.43 18.58 -6.83
CA PHE A 324 -7.47 19.27 -8.12
C PHE A 324 -8.90 19.66 -8.51
N TYR A 325 -9.85 18.73 -8.40
CA TYR A 325 -11.26 19.02 -8.67
C TYR A 325 -11.83 20.07 -7.72
N SER A 326 -11.50 20.01 -6.43
CA SER A 326 -11.95 21.00 -5.45
C SER A 326 -11.53 22.42 -5.85
N ALA A 327 -10.26 22.59 -6.26
CA ALA A 327 -9.69 23.88 -6.65
C ALA A 327 -10.13 24.38 -8.03
N THR A 328 -10.33 23.49 -9.01
CA THR A 328 -10.48 23.87 -10.42
C THR A 328 -11.85 23.57 -11.01
N LYS A 329 -12.64 22.68 -10.39
CA LYS A 329 -13.85 22.06 -10.94
C LYS A 329 -13.62 21.27 -12.24
N HIS A 330 -12.37 20.92 -12.54
CA HIS A 330 -12.00 20.01 -13.62
C HIS A 330 -11.53 18.67 -13.07
N LEU A 331 -11.91 17.59 -13.73
CA LEU A 331 -11.40 16.24 -13.43
C LEU A 331 -10.16 15.95 -14.27
N LEU A 332 -9.21 15.23 -13.67
CA LEU A 332 -8.09 14.63 -14.40
C LEU A 332 -8.61 13.64 -15.45
N GLY A 333 -7.85 13.47 -16.54
CA GLY A 333 -8.22 12.58 -17.63
C GLY A 333 -8.34 11.13 -17.19
N ARG A 334 -7.30 10.61 -16.51
CA ARG A 334 -7.27 9.22 -16.04
C ARG A 334 -6.46 9.06 -14.76
N ILE A 335 -6.92 8.17 -13.88
CA ILE A 335 -6.11 7.60 -12.79
C ILE A 335 -6.03 6.09 -12.99
N THR A 336 -4.83 5.52 -12.90
CA THR A 336 -4.65 4.06 -12.78
C THR A 336 -4.12 3.73 -11.40
N GLY A 337 -4.85 2.90 -10.66
CA GLY A 337 -4.41 2.34 -9.38
C GLY A 337 -3.77 0.97 -9.58
N LEU A 338 -2.47 0.87 -9.33
CA LEU A 338 -1.72 -0.39 -9.37
C LEU A 338 -1.71 -0.99 -7.96
N ASP A 339 -2.59 -1.95 -7.74
CA ASP A 339 -2.85 -2.62 -6.46
C ASP A 339 -2.94 -1.64 -5.28
N PRO A 340 -3.96 -0.76 -5.24
CA PRO A 340 -4.10 0.28 -4.23
C PRO A 340 -4.05 -0.30 -2.82
N ALA A 341 -3.25 0.29 -1.92
CA ALA A 341 -3.08 -0.25 -0.57
C ALA A 341 -4.40 -0.25 0.21
N GLY A 342 -4.72 -1.39 0.83
CA GLY A 342 -5.94 -1.61 1.61
C GLY A 342 -5.90 -1.09 3.04
N PRO A 343 -4.85 -1.38 3.84
CA PRO A 343 -4.87 -1.01 5.25
C PRO A 343 -4.97 0.51 5.45
N LEU A 344 -5.92 0.94 6.30
CA LEU A 344 -6.34 2.34 6.54
C LEU A 344 -7.15 3.03 5.43
N PHE A 345 -7.44 2.33 4.32
CA PHE A 345 -8.22 2.87 3.19
C PHE A 345 -9.47 2.06 2.86
N GLU A 346 -9.39 0.72 2.91
CA GLU A 346 -10.52 -0.17 2.60
C GLU A 346 -11.72 0.10 3.53
N GLY A 347 -12.92 0.16 2.96
CA GLY A 347 -14.14 0.52 3.68
C GLY A 347 -14.23 1.99 4.14
N THR A 348 -13.25 2.83 3.80
CA THR A 348 -13.26 4.27 4.11
C THR A 348 -13.70 5.10 2.90
N ASN A 349 -14.24 6.29 3.14
CA ASN A 349 -14.47 7.25 2.07
C ASN A 349 -13.16 7.90 1.57
N VAL A 350 -12.02 7.67 2.21
CA VAL A 350 -10.75 8.34 1.88
C VAL A 350 -10.02 7.63 0.74
N SER A 351 -10.36 6.38 0.44
CA SER A 351 -9.71 5.67 -0.66
C SER A 351 -9.94 6.36 -2.02
N LEU A 352 -9.01 6.12 -2.94
CA LEU A 352 -9.20 6.30 -4.38
C LEU A 352 -10.56 5.75 -4.80
N SER A 353 -11.23 6.47 -5.68
CA SER A 353 -12.55 6.11 -6.16
C SER A 353 -12.77 6.57 -7.59
N SER A 354 -13.78 6.02 -8.25
CA SER A 354 -14.21 6.42 -9.59
C SER A 354 -14.52 7.92 -9.73
N THR A 355 -14.81 8.64 -8.65
CA THR A 355 -15.08 10.09 -8.70
C THR A 355 -13.83 10.96 -8.86
N ASP A 356 -12.63 10.40 -8.70
CA ASP A 356 -11.40 11.19 -8.56
C ASP A 356 -10.79 11.59 -9.93
N ALA A 357 -11.28 11.01 -11.02
CA ALA A 357 -10.93 11.38 -12.40
C ALA A 357 -12.06 11.02 -13.37
N LYS A 358 -11.96 11.46 -14.64
CA LYS A 358 -12.93 11.09 -15.68
C LYS A 358 -12.95 9.59 -15.97
N PHE A 359 -11.82 8.91 -15.78
CA PHE A 359 -11.70 7.47 -15.90
C PHE A 359 -10.72 6.96 -14.85
N VAL A 360 -11.08 5.88 -14.18
CA VAL A 360 -10.30 5.28 -13.09
C VAL A 360 -10.27 3.79 -13.34
N ASP A 361 -9.09 3.22 -13.49
CA ASP A 361 -8.91 1.79 -13.71
C ASP A 361 -7.94 1.17 -12.71
N ILE A 362 -8.33 0.05 -12.11
CA ILE A 362 -7.61 -0.56 -10.99
C ILE A 362 -7.10 -1.94 -11.40
N LEU A 363 -5.86 -2.25 -11.03
CA LEU A 363 -5.29 -3.59 -11.16
C LEU A 363 -5.14 -4.17 -9.76
N HIS A 364 -5.98 -5.15 -9.40
CA HIS A 364 -5.90 -5.89 -8.15
C HIS A 364 -5.00 -7.11 -8.34
N THR A 365 -3.86 -7.16 -7.68
CA THR A 365 -2.92 -8.30 -7.77
C THR A 365 -2.60 -8.93 -6.43
N HIS A 366 -2.87 -8.22 -5.33
CA HIS A 366 -2.74 -8.73 -3.98
C HIS A 366 -3.90 -8.30 -3.09
N SER A 367 -5.11 -8.39 -3.65
CA SER A 367 -6.34 -8.00 -2.98
C SER A 367 -6.78 -9.00 -1.93
N GLY A 368 -7.28 -8.48 -0.81
CA GLY A 368 -7.87 -9.25 0.27
C GLY A 368 -7.66 -8.55 1.60
N LYS A 369 -7.93 -9.27 2.69
CA LYS A 369 -7.76 -8.72 4.02
C LYS A 369 -6.31 -8.81 4.48
N LEU A 370 -5.91 -7.84 5.30
CA LEU A 370 -4.58 -7.83 5.91
C LEU A 370 -4.33 -9.06 6.81
N GLU A 371 -5.38 -9.61 7.45
CA GLU A 371 -5.30 -10.86 8.24
C GLU A 371 -4.89 -12.08 7.40
N ASP A 372 -5.13 -12.04 6.09
CA ASP A 372 -4.70 -13.05 5.11
C ASP A 372 -3.39 -12.65 4.41
N TYR A 373 -2.64 -11.71 5.02
CA TYR A 373 -1.40 -11.13 4.50
C TYR A 373 -1.55 -10.42 3.14
N LYS A 374 -2.76 -9.92 2.83
CA LYS A 374 -3.05 -9.17 1.61
C LYS A 374 -2.90 -7.68 1.82
N LEU A 375 -2.31 -7.02 0.83
CA LEU A 375 -1.90 -5.61 0.95
C LEU A 375 -2.81 -4.66 0.15
N GLY A 376 -3.49 -5.17 -0.88
CA GLY A 376 -4.34 -4.37 -1.76
C GLY A 376 -5.82 -4.37 -1.35
N ILE A 377 -6.56 -3.33 -1.74
CA ILE A 377 -8.01 -3.26 -1.60
C ILE A 377 -8.69 -4.40 -2.37
N SER A 378 -9.73 -4.99 -1.76
CA SER A 378 -10.57 -6.04 -2.35
C SER A 378 -11.73 -5.47 -3.16
N GLU A 379 -12.33 -4.41 -2.64
CA GLU A 379 -13.49 -3.76 -3.23
C GLU A 379 -13.17 -3.17 -4.61
N ALA A 380 -14.15 -3.22 -5.51
CA ALA A 380 -14.07 -2.52 -6.79
C ALA A 380 -14.24 -1.01 -6.54
N ILE A 381 -13.21 -0.23 -6.81
CA ILE A 381 -13.15 1.21 -6.53
C ILE A 381 -13.00 2.06 -7.80
N GLY A 382 -12.82 1.43 -8.97
CA GLY A 382 -12.68 2.09 -10.25
C GLY A 382 -13.98 2.23 -11.05
N HIS A 383 -13.83 2.74 -12.27
CA HIS A 383 -14.80 2.52 -13.35
C HIS A 383 -14.65 1.12 -13.95
N VAL A 384 -13.45 0.56 -13.86
CA VAL A 384 -13.11 -0.81 -14.21
C VAL A 384 -12.04 -1.34 -13.25
N ASP A 385 -12.22 -2.57 -12.80
CA ASP A 385 -11.39 -3.19 -11.77
C ASP A 385 -10.96 -4.56 -12.30
N PHE A 386 -9.67 -4.71 -12.58
CA PHE A 386 -9.09 -5.91 -13.16
C PHE A 386 -8.54 -6.82 -12.07
N TYR A 387 -8.96 -8.08 -12.08
CA TYR A 387 -8.56 -9.12 -11.13
C TYR A 387 -7.83 -10.25 -11.87
N PRO A 388 -6.59 -10.03 -12.34
CA PRO A 388 -5.77 -11.08 -12.93
C PRO A 388 -5.57 -12.23 -11.94
N ASN A 389 -5.81 -13.46 -12.41
CA ASN A 389 -5.75 -14.67 -11.59
C ASN A 389 -6.65 -14.61 -10.34
N GLY A 390 -7.78 -13.90 -10.42
CA GLY A 390 -8.69 -13.66 -9.30
C GLY A 390 -8.26 -12.53 -8.36
N GLY A 391 -7.14 -11.87 -8.67
CA GLY A 391 -6.67 -10.65 -8.03
C GLY A 391 -5.99 -10.81 -6.66
N SER A 392 -6.05 -11.99 -6.05
CA SER A 392 -5.52 -12.21 -4.70
C SER A 392 -4.08 -12.73 -4.65
N SER A 393 -3.72 -13.71 -5.48
CA SER A 393 -2.38 -14.33 -5.49
C SER A 393 -1.94 -14.54 -6.93
N GLN A 394 -0.70 -14.14 -7.24
CA GLN A 394 -0.19 -14.21 -8.60
C GLN A 394 0.76 -15.40 -8.81
N PRO A 395 0.73 -16.06 -9.99
CA PRO A 395 1.64 -17.16 -10.30
C PRO A 395 3.12 -16.80 -10.09
N GLY A 396 3.88 -17.69 -9.46
CA GLY A 396 5.31 -17.51 -9.17
C GLY A 396 5.62 -16.73 -7.88
N CYS A 397 4.58 -16.23 -7.21
CA CYS A 397 4.66 -15.53 -5.93
C CYS A 397 4.25 -16.42 -4.74
N GLU A 398 4.31 -17.75 -4.89
CA GLU A 398 4.00 -18.69 -3.82
C GLU A 398 5.13 -18.71 -2.77
N GLY A 399 4.77 -18.73 -1.49
CA GLY A 399 5.69 -18.84 -0.36
C GLY A 399 5.67 -17.64 0.58
N ILE A 400 5.93 -17.90 1.87
CA ILE A 400 5.81 -16.94 2.99
C ILE A 400 6.79 -15.76 2.88
N LEU A 401 7.93 -15.92 2.19
CA LEU A 401 8.92 -14.85 2.01
C LEU A 401 8.60 -13.88 0.86
N LYS A 402 7.55 -14.16 0.07
CA LYS A 402 7.23 -13.42 -1.16
C LYS A 402 5.96 -12.57 -1.03
N VAL A 403 5.61 -12.10 0.17
CA VAL A 403 4.31 -11.46 0.36
C VAL A 403 4.15 -10.18 -0.48
N GLY A 404 5.24 -9.45 -0.70
CA GLY A 404 5.28 -8.29 -1.60
C GLY A 404 5.26 -8.64 -3.10
N CYS A 405 5.52 -9.89 -3.49
CA CYS A 405 5.64 -10.29 -4.90
C CYS A 405 4.32 -10.12 -5.65
N SER A 406 3.21 -10.63 -5.09
CA SER A 406 1.89 -10.49 -5.68
C SER A 406 1.47 -9.02 -5.76
N HIS A 407 1.88 -8.20 -4.79
CA HIS A 407 1.62 -6.75 -4.78
C HIS A 407 2.33 -6.07 -5.96
N LYS A 408 3.63 -6.35 -6.14
CA LYS A 408 4.46 -5.77 -7.22
C LYS A 408 4.05 -6.23 -8.63
N ARG A 409 3.25 -7.30 -8.78
CA ARG A 409 2.79 -7.76 -10.10
C ARG A 409 1.95 -6.74 -10.84
N ALA A 410 1.21 -5.87 -10.16
CA ALA A 410 0.46 -4.80 -10.83
C ALA A 410 1.39 -3.87 -11.62
N GLN A 411 2.58 -3.55 -11.09
CA GLN A 411 3.59 -2.75 -11.81
C GLN A 411 4.02 -3.46 -13.09
N ALA A 412 4.37 -4.74 -12.97
CA ALA A 412 4.92 -5.49 -14.07
C ALA A 412 3.89 -5.74 -15.19
N TYR A 413 2.64 -6.09 -14.83
CA TYR A 413 1.56 -6.21 -15.80
C TYR A 413 1.25 -4.89 -16.50
N PHE A 414 1.24 -3.77 -15.76
CA PHE A 414 1.00 -2.48 -16.38
C PHE A 414 2.11 -2.08 -17.34
N ILE A 415 3.38 -2.22 -16.94
CA ILE A 415 4.55 -1.97 -17.81
C ILE A 415 4.45 -2.81 -19.08
N GLU A 416 4.13 -4.10 -18.96
CA GLU A 416 3.97 -4.97 -20.12
C GLU A 416 2.83 -4.52 -21.03
N SER A 417 1.71 -4.07 -20.46
CA SER A 417 0.57 -3.58 -21.24
C SER A 417 0.86 -2.29 -22.03
N VAL A 418 1.89 -1.53 -21.63
CA VAL A 418 2.35 -0.32 -22.35
C VAL A 418 3.20 -0.71 -23.56
N LYS A 419 3.95 -1.82 -23.49
CA LYS A 419 4.81 -2.24 -24.58
C LYS A 419 3.97 -2.63 -25.81
N ARG A 420 4.52 -2.38 -26.99
CA ARG A 420 3.90 -2.79 -28.24
C ARG A 420 4.02 -4.31 -28.40
N SER A 421 3.00 -5.03 -27.96
CA SER A 421 2.88 -6.48 -28.11
C SER A 421 1.70 -6.85 -29.02
N THR A 422 1.79 -8.01 -29.67
CA THR A 422 0.65 -8.62 -30.38
C THR A 422 -0.32 -9.29 -29.40
N CYS A 423 0.15 -9.69 -28.23
CA CYS A 423 -0.67 -10.24 -27.16
C CYS A 423 -1.28 -9.11 -26.34
N ARG A 424 -2.53 -9.30 -25.90
CA ARG A 424 -3.31 -8.32 -25.13
C ARG A 424 -3.82 -8.99 -23.86
N PHE A 425 -3.80 -8.26 -22.76
CA PHE A 425 -4.44 -8.67 -21.51
C PHE A 425 -5.96 -8.56 -21.60
N THR A 426 -6.55 -9.41 -22.44
CA THR A 426 -7.99 -9.47 -22.65
C THR A 426 -8.67 -9.91 -21.37
N SER A 427 -9.75 -9.24 -21.01
CA SER A 427 -10.47 -9.47 -19.75
C SER A 427 -11.98 -9.51 -19.98
N TYR A 428 -12.67 -10.23 -19.12
CA TYR A 428 -14.10 -10.54 -19.24
C TYR A 428 -14.83 -10.19 -17.95
N SER A 429 -16.04 -9.65 -18.08
CA SER A 429 -16.92 -9.49 -16.93
C SER A 429 -17.47 -10.85 -16.52
N CYS A 430 -17.60 -11.07 -15.21
CA CYS A 430 -18.15 -12.32 -14.69
C CYS A 430 -18.81 -12.06 -13.34
N ASP A 431 -20.14 -11.99 -13.32
CA ASP A 431 -20.92 -11.65 -12.12
C ASP A 431 -20.76 -12.68 -11.00
N GLU A 432 -20.55 -13.95 -11.36
CA GLU A 432 -20.28 -15.05 -10.43
C GLU A 432 -18.81 -15.10 -9.98
N GLY A 433 -17.99 -14.14 -10.41
CA GLY A 433 -16.59 -13.99 -10.03
C GLY A 433 -15.63 -14.92 -10.75
N PHE A 434 -14.37 -14.91 -10.30
CA PHE A 434 -13.25 -15.56 -11.00
C PHE A 434 -13.41 -17.09 -11.18
N GLN A 435 -14.13 -17.77 -10.28
CA GLN A 435 -14.34 -19.22 -10.38
C GLN A 435 -15.07 -19.63 -11.65
N LYS A 436 -15.91 -18.74 -12.19
CA LYS A 436 -16.66 -18.91 -13.43
C LYS A 436 -15.99 -18.31 -14.65
N TYR A 437 -14.74 -17.86 -14.51
CA TYR A 437 -14.00 -17.20 -15.58
C TYR A 437 -14.00 -17.99 -16.90
N ASP A 438 -13.76 -19.30 -16.88
CA ASP A 438 -13.65 -20.08 -18.12
C ASP A 438 -14.99 -20.11 -18.87
N GLU A 439 -16.12 -20.21 -18.15
CA GLU A 439 -17.48 -20.13 -18.72
C GLU A 439 -17.76 -18.71 -19.25
N CYS A 440 -17.46 -17.68 -18.46
CA CYS A 440 -17.63 -16.27 -18.84
C CYS A 440 -16.78 -15.91 -20.08
N SER A 441 -15.57 -16.42 -20.20
CA SER A 441 -14.67 -16.13 -21.33
C SER A 441 -15.20 -16.63 -22.68
N LEU A 442 -16.09 -17.64 -22.65
CA LEU A 442 -16.71 -18.21 -23.85
C LEU A 442 -18.07 -17.57 -24.18
N THR A 443 -18.71 -16.95 -23.20
CA THR A 443 -20.10 -16.48 -23.28
C THR A 443 -20.25 -14.97 -23.25
N THR A 444 -19.21 -14.23 -22.83
CA THR A 444 -19.23 -12.77 -22.76
C THR A 444 -19.47 -12.16 -24.13
N ASP A 445 -20.37 -11.17 -24.19
CA ASP A 445 -20.54 -10.34 -25.38
C ASP A 445 -19.22 -9.66 -25.74
N LEU A 446 -18.74 -9.87 -26.96
CA LEU A 446 -17.52 -9.27 -27.49
C LEU A 446 -17.53 -7.74 -27.39
N SER A 447 -18.71 -7.11 -27.37
CA SER A 447 -18.85 -5.67 -27.18
C SER A 447 -18.45 -5.20 -25.79
N LEU A 448 -18.48 -6.08 -24.77
CA LEU A 448 -18.21 -5.79 -23.36
C LEU A 448 -16.81 -6.25 -22.91
N VAL A 449 -15.99 -6.76 -23.83
CA VAL A 449 -14.63 -7.22 -23.53
C VAL A 449 -13.74 -6.04 -23.12
N GLY A 450 -13.03 -6.23 -22.01
CA GLY A 450 -12.03 -5.29 -21.50
C GLY A 450 -10.61 -5.63 -21.96
N GLU A 451 -9.69 -4.71 -21.72
CA GLU A 451 -8.25 -4.93 -21.86
C GLU A 451 -7.57 -4.30 -20.64
N MET A 452 -6.92 -5.12 -19.82
CA MET A 452 -6.25 -4.65 -18.62
C MET A 452 -5.04 -3.78 -18.96
N GLY A 453 -4.85 -2.70 -18.21
CA GLY A 453 -3.66 -1.85 -18.28
C GLY A 453 -3.79 -0.66 -19.24
N PHE A 454 -2.73 -0.35 -19.97
CA PHE A 454 -2.57 0.93 -20.68
C PHE A 454 -3.70 1.26 -21.67
N HIS A 455 -4.29 0.24 -22.31
CA HIS A 455 -5.35 0.41 -23.31
C HIS A 455 -6.78 0.28 -22.77
N SER A 456 -6.97 0.14 -21.45
CA SER A 456 -8.29 -0.06 -20.82
C SER A 456 -9.34 1.00 -21.21
N ILE A 457 -8.94 2.28 -21.28
CA ILE A 457 -9.83 3.39 -21.65
C ILE A 457 -10.40 3.27 -23.07
N LYS A 458 -9.75 2.49 -23.96
CA LYS A 458 -10.19 2.26 -25.34
C LYS A 458 -11.19 1.10 -25.47
N ARG A 459 -11.54 0.43 -24.38
CA ARG A 459 -12.45 -0.71 -24.33
C ARG A 459 -13.73 -0.37 -23.61
N ALA A 460 -14.78 -1.17 -23.84
CA ALA A 460 -16.08 -0.97 -23.22
C ALA A 460 -16.25 -1.73 -21.89
N GLY A 461 -15.41 -2.71 -21.59
CA GLY A 461 -15.47 -3.46 -20.32
C GLY A 461 -15.40 -2.53 -19.10
N ARG A 462 -16.35 -2.68 -18.17
CA ARG A 462 -16.50 -1.90 -16.93
C ARG A 462 -16.80 -2.81 -15.75
N GLY A 463 -16.72 -2.26 -14.54
CA GLY A 463 -16.87 -3.01 -13.30
C GLY A 463 -15.77 -4.06 -13.15
N ALA A 464 -16.08 -5.15 -12.44
CA ALA A 464 -15.14 -6.26 -12.25
C ALA A 464 -14.87 -6.99 -13.57
N GLN A 465 -13.59 -7.10 -13.90
CA GLN A 465 -13.07 -7.76 -15.09
C GLN A 465 -12.00 -8.78 -14.67
N TYR A 466 -12.11 -9.99 -15.19
CA TYR A 466 -11.23 -11.11 -14.84
C TYR A 466 -10.41 -11.54 -16.05
N LEU A 467 -9.22 -12.06 -15.79
CA LEU A 467 -8.29 -12.58 -16.79
C LEU A 467 -7.30 -13.56 -16.16
N LYS A 468 -6.72 -14.45 -16.99
CA LYS A 468 -5.71 -15.44 -16.57
C LYS A 468 -4.41 -15.28 -17.38
N PRO A 469 -3.52 -14.35 -17.00
CA PRO A 469 -2.18 -14.26 -17.61
C PRO A 469 -1.42 -15.58 -17.40
N THR A 470 -1.00 -16.24 -18.47
CA THR A 470 -0.57 -17.65 -18.47
C THR A 470 0.88 -17.89 -18.05
N ALA A 471 1.67 -16.87 -17.72
CA ALA A 471 3.11 -17.00 -17.50
C ALA A 471 3.56 -16.62 -16.07
N ILE A 472 4.58 -17.36 -15.58
CA ILE A 472 5.39 -17.00 -14.40
C ILE A 472 6.07 -15.64 -14.62
N ARG A 473 6.34 -15.28 -15.88
CA ARG A 473 6.74 -13.92 -16.26
C ARG A 473 5.49 -13.07 -16.51
N PRO A 474 5.51 -11.78 -16.16
CA PRO A 474 4.37 -10.88 -16.37
C PRO A 474 4.28 -10.50 -17.86
N THR A 475 3.96 -11.47 -18.71
CA THR A 475 3.80 -11.31 -20.17
C THR A 475 2.33 -11.45 -20.55
N ALA A 476 1.92 -10.67 -21.55
CA ALA A 476 0.56 -10.65 -22.09
C ALA A 476 0.16 -11.91 -22.85
#